data_AF-A0A183JUB6-F1
#
_entry.id   AF-A0A183JUB6-F1
#
_cell.length_a   1.000
_cell.length_b   1.000
_cell.length_c   1.000
_cell.angle_alpha   90.00
_cell.angle_beta   90.00
_cell.angle_gamma   90.00
#
_symmetry.space_group_name_H-M   'P 1'
#
loop_
_entity.id
_entity.type
_entity.pdbx_description
1 polymer ?
#
loop_
_entity_poly.entity_id
_entity_poly.type
_entity_poly.pdbx_seq_one_letter_code
_entity_poly.pdbx_strand_id
1 'polypeptide(L)'
;DAKRRLLEKYGADNPQSVNIDIACKQVISSLSPIYSDQLIIEQLDLASLQSIREFARRITVNYLELHFLINNAGLAVSKYEETIDGFEITMGVNHFGHFLLTELLLPLLKRSIPSRIIILSSIAHYRGRLIKPDLQTQPKKYGEVKAYCSSKLANTMHAVELSERLSDSGITVVSVHPGVVKTEILRDVKSFALVSSND
;
A
#
# COMPACT_ATOMS: atom_id res chain seq x y z
N ASP A 1 -22.71 -2.67 1.27
CA ASP A 1 -21.69 -1.80 1.87
C ASP A 1 -20.38 -2.59 2.03
N ALA A 2 -19.21 -1.91 2.03
CA ALA A 2 -17.90 -2.55 2.09
C ALA A 2 -17.67 -3.32 3.39
N LYS A 3 -18.10 -2.77 4.54
CA LYS A 3 -17.98 -3.42 5.85
C LYS A 3 -18.67 -4.77 5.86
N ARG A 4 -19.89 -4.82 5.33
CA ARG A 4 -20.69 -6.05 5.24
C ARG A 4 -19.97 -7.14 4.44
N ARG A 5 -19.43 -6.81 3.25
CA ARG A 5 -18.70 -7.79 2.40
C ARG A 5 -17.46 -8.35 3.09
N LEU A 6 -16.73 -7.52 3.84
CA LEU A 6 -15.57 -7.97 4.60
C LEU A 6 -15.97 -8.89 5.76
N LEU A 7 -17.06 -8.58 6.48
CA LEU A 7 -17.59 -9.44 7.53
C LEU A 7 -18.16 -10.76 6.99
N GLU A 8 -18.85 -10.73 5.85
CA GLU A 8 -19.32 -11.94 5.16
C GLU A 8 -18.15 -12.88 4.80
N LYS A 9 -16.98 -12.31 4.46
CA LYS A 9 -15.82 -13.09 4.02
C LYS A 9 -14.89 -13.51 5.15
N TYR A 10 -14.53 -12.59 6.04
CA TYR A 10 -13.51 -12.79 7.07
C TYR A 10 -14.08 -12.77 8.50
N GLY A 11 -15.38 -12.53 8.66
CA GLY A 11 -16.01 -12.40 9.97
C GLY A 11 -16.27 -13.74 10.66
N ALA A 12 -16.59 -13.67 11.95
CA ALA A 12 -16.80 -14.83 12.80
C ALA A 12 -17.96 -15.74 12.34
N ASP A 13 -18.92 -15.19 11.61
CA ASP A 13 -20.05 -15.94 11.05
C ASP A 13 -19.68 -16.80 9.84
N ASN A 14 -18.48 -16.62 9.25
CA ASN A 14 -17.98 -17.46 8.17
C ASN A 14 -17.01 -18.53 8.72
N PRO A 15 -17.36 -19.82 8.70
CA PRO A 15 -16.47 -20.91 9.14
C PRO A 15 -15.17 -21.03 8.35
N GLN A 16 -15.11 -20.46 7.14
CA GLN A 16 -13.93 -20.44 6.28
C GLN A 16 -13.10 -19.16 6.42
N SER A 17 -13.50 -18.22 7.28
CA SER A 17 -12.86 -16.90 7.44
C SER A 17 -11.34 -16.95 7.60
N VAL A 18 -10.83 -17.91 8.36
CA VAL A 18 -9.39 -18.14 8.62
C VAL A 18 -8.74 -19.14 7.67
N ASN A 19 -9.39 -19.48 6.56
CA ASN A 19 -8.89 -20.41 5.53
C ASN A 19 -8.94 -19.82 4.11
N ILE A 20 -9.47 -18.60 3.94
CA ILE A 20 -9.60 -17.92 2.64
C ILE A 20 -8.43 -16.95 2.44
N ASP A 21 -7.91 -16.89 1.21
CA ASP A 21 -6.81 -16.00 0.79
C ASP A 21 -5.52 -16.15 1.62
N ILE A 22 -5.23 -17.38 2.05
CA ILE A 22 -4.02 -17.70 2.82
C ILE A 22 -2.92 -18.20 1.90
N ALA A 23 -1.81 -17.46 1.88
CA ALA A 23 -0.62 -17.84 1.13
C ALA A 23 0.17 -18.99 1.78
N CYS A 24 0.16 -19.10 3.12
CA CYS A 24 0.90 -20.13 3.86
C CYS A 24 0.05 -20.73 4.98
N LYS A 25 -0.20 -22.04 4.95
CA LYS A 25 -1.03 -22.72 5.97
C LYS A 25 -0.47 -22.62 7.39
N GLN A 26 0.84 -22.40 7.54
CA GLN A 26 1.46 -22.26 8.86
C GLN A 26 0.95 -21.05 9.64
N VAL A 27 0.41 -20.02 8.97
CA VAL A 27 -0.12 -18.84 9.65
C VAL A 27 -1.52 -19.05 10.22
N ILE A 28 -2.24 -20.10 9.82
CA ILE A 28 -3.65 -20.33 10.23
C ILE A 28 -3.80 -20.34 11.75
N SER A 29 -2.83 -20.93 12.47
CA SER A 29 -2.85 -20.98 13.95
C SER A 29 -2.75 -19.61 14.62
N SER A 30 -2.33 -18.59 13.88
CA SER A 30 -2.17 -17.21 14.36
C SER A 30 -3.31 -16.29 13.91
N LEU A 31 -4.29 -16.79 13.15
CA LEU A 31 -5.40 -16.01 12.64
C LEU A 31 -6.65 -16.21 13.49
N SER A 32 -7.40 -15.12 13.66
CA SER A 32 -8.76 -15.13 14.20
C SER A 32 -9.70 -14.45 13.20
N PRO A 33 -10.99 -14.81 13.18
CA PRO A 33 -11.98 -14.05 12.42
C PRO A 33 -12.02 -12.59 12.90
N ILE A 34 -12.47 -11.70 12.03
CA ILE A 34 -12.70 -10.30 12.38
C ILE A 34 -14.08 -10.13 13.04
N TYR A 35 -14.17 -9.23 14.00
CA TYR A 35 -15.45 -8.83 14.60
C TYR A 35 -15.86 -7.42 14.12
N SER A 36 -17.16 -7.13 14.14
CA SER A 36 -17.71 -5.89 13.56
C SER A 36 -17.19 -4.63 14.27
N ASP A 37 -16.95 -4.69 15.57
CA ASP A 37 -16.37 -3.62 16.39
C ASP A 37 -14.88 -3.39 16.12
N GLN A 38 -14.16 -4.40 15.62
CA GLN A 38 -12.77 -4.30 15.19
C GLN A 38 -12.61 -3.75 13.77
N LEU A 39 -13.65 -3.85 12.94
CA LEU A 39 -13.62 -3.37 11.55
C LEU A 39 -14.22 -1.97 11.43
N ILE A 40 -13.35 -0.98 11.27
CA ILE A 40 -13.73 0.41 11.03
C ILE A 40 -13.40 0.77 9.58
N ILE A 41 -14.37 1.38 8.88
CA ILE A 41 -14.21 1.82 7.50
C ILE A 41 -14.10 3.34 7.49
N GLU A 42 -13.06 3.84 6.86
CA GLU A 42 -12.75 5.27 6.73
C GLU A 42 -12.47 5.60 5.27
N GLN A 43 -12.91 6.78 4.83
CA GLN A 43 -12.70 7.22 3.46
C GLN A 43 -11.26 7.71 3.25
N LEU A 44 -10.58 7.15 2.25
CA LEU A 44 -9.25 7.57 1.84
C LEU A 44 -9.11 7.40 0.33
N ASP A 45 -8.86 8.50 -0.37
CA ASP A 45 -8.44 8.50 -1.76
C ASP A 45 -6.98 8.94 -1.86
N LEU A 46 -6.10 8.03 -2.27
CA LEU A 46 -4.67 8.30 -2.41
C LEU A 46 -4.33 9.14 -3.65
N ALA A 47 -5.29 9.33 -4.57
CA ALA A 47 -5.15 10.24 -5.70
C ALA A 47 -5.54 11.69 -5.35
N SER A 48 -5.76 12.01 -4.06
CA SER A 48 -6.03 13.36 -3.56
C SER A 48 -5.26 13.65 -2.29
N LEU A 49 -4.33 14.62 -2.34
CA LEU A 49 -3.59 15.07 -1.16
C LEU A 49 -4.52 15.65 -0.09
N GLN A 50 -5.62 16.28 -0.48
CA GLN A 50 -6.65 16.73 0.45
C GLN A 50 -7.31 15.54 1.18
N SER A 51 -7.74 14.52 0.45
CA SER A 51 -8.35 13.32 1.05
C SER A 51 -7.40 12.65 2.05
N ILE A 52 -6.12 12.55 1.71
CA ILE A 52 -5.08 12.00 2.60
C ILE A 52 -4.95 12.81 3.89
N ARG A 53 -4.91 14.14 3.80
CA ARG A 53 -4.83 15.02 4.98
C ARG A 53 -6.05 14.90 5.86
N GLU A 54 -7.24 14.86 5.26
CA GLU A 54 -8.50 14.71 5.99
C GLU A 54 -8.59 13.37 6.69
N PHE A 55 -8.20 12.27 6.02
CA PHE A 55 -8.11 10.95 6.62
C PHE A 55 -7.13 10.95 7.81
N ALA A 56 -5.89 11.41 7.60
CA ALA A 56 -4.89 11.43 8.67
C ALA A 56 -5.35 12.28 9.87
N ARG A 57 -6.03 13.40 9.63
CA ARG A 57 -6.63 14.21 10.69
C ARG A 57 -7.71 13.44 11.46
N ARG A 58 -8.61 12.73 10.79
CA ARG A 58 -9.63 11.90 11.47
C ARG A 58 -8.98 10.80 12.31
N ILE A 59 -7.98 10.10 11.76
CA ILE A 59 -7.27 9.06 12.49
C ILE A 59 -6.57 9.61 13.74
N THR A 60 -5.84 10.71 13.60
CA THR A 60 -5.09 11.31 14.72
C THR A 60 -5.97 11.93 15.80
N VAL A 61 -7.20 12.33 15.47
CA VAL A 61 -8.19 12.84 16.44
C VAL A 61 -8.92 11.71 17.15
N ASN A 62 -9.28 10.64 16.42
CA ASN A 62 -10.16 9.60 16.94
C ASN A 62 -9.42 8.45 17.62
N TYR A 63 -8.11 8.27 17.34
CA TYR A 63 -7.33 7.16 17.88
C TYR A 63 -6.09 7.65 18.60
N LEU A 64 -5.82 7.04 19.75
CA LEU A 64 -4.65 7.33 20.57
C LEU A 64 -3.39 6.63 20.08
N GLU A 65 -3.57 5.48 19.40
CA GLU A 65 -2.49 4.59 19.02
C GLU A 65 -2.62 4.08 17.58
N LEU A 66 -1.47 3.86 16.93
CA LEU A 66 -1.32 3.21 15.64
C LEU A 66 -0.08 2.31 15.66
N HIS A 67 -0.30 1.01 15.84
CA HIS A 67 0.79 0.03 15.93
C HIS A 67 1.29 -0.44 14.56
N PHE A 68 0.42 -0.45 13.54
CA PHE A 68 0.75 -0.94 12.21
C PHE A 68 0.17 0.00 11.14
N LEU A 69 1.03 0.47 10.24
CA LEU A 69 0.62 1.12 8.99
C LEU A 69 1.02 0.23 7.82
N ILE A 70 0.05 -0.21 7.02
CA ILE A 70 0.28 -1.03 5.83
C ILE A 70 -0.04 -0.22 4.58
N ASN A 71 1.00 0.27 3.91
CA ASN A 71 0.92 0.95 2.63
C ASN A 71 0.77 -0.09 1.51
N ASN A 72 -0.44 -0.64 1.39
CA ASN A 72 -0.78 -1.73 0.47
C ASN A 72 -1.40 -1.27 -0.85
N ALA A 73 -2.19 -0.21 -0.82
CA ALA A 73 -2.99 0.17 -1.98
C ALA A 73 -2.09 0.43 -3.20
N GLY A 74 -2.62 0.18 -4.38
CA GLY A 74 -1.91 0.46 -5.61
C GLY A 74 -2.68 0.05 -6.83
N LEU A 75 -2.22 0.57 -7.96
CA LEU A 75 -2.79 0.34 -9.27
C LEU A 75 -1.69 0.30 -10.33
N ALA A 76 -2.06 -0.19 -11.51
CA ALA A 76 -1.33 -0.04 -12.75
C ALA A 76 -2.37 0.28 -13.82
N VAL A 77 -2.19 1.38 -14.57
CA VAL A 77 -3.15 1.83 -15.58
C VAL A 77 -2.50 1.81 -16.97
N SER A 78 -3.30 1.52 -18.00
CA SER A 78 -2.81 1.44 -19.38
C SER A 78 -2.66 2.79 -20.08
N LYS A 79 -3.35 3.81 -19.60
CA LYS A 79 -3.32 5.17 -20.15
C LYS A 79 -2.71 6.13 -19.14
N TYR A 80 -2.05 7.17 -19.65
CA TYR A 80 -1.61 8.27 -18.81
C TYR A 80 -2.83 8.99 -18.25
N GLU A 81 -2.89 9.07 -16.93
CA GLU A 81 -3.88 9.83 -16.17
C GLU A 81 -3.16 10.55 -15.04
N GLU A 82 -3.83 11.55 -14.48
CA GLU A 82 -3.29 12.34 -13.37
C GLU A 82 -4.19 12.21 -12.15
N THR A 83 -3.58 12.24 -10.97
CA THR A 83 -4.27 12.54 -9.71
C THR A 83 -4.93 13.91 -9.78
N ILE A 84 -5.86 14.23 -8.89
CA ILE A 84 -6.47 15.56 -8.83
C ILE A 84 -5.44 16.69 -8.57
N ASP A 85 -4.29 16.34 -7.98
CA ASP A 85 -3.17 17.25 -7.70
C ASP A 85 -2.11 17.31 -8.82
N GLY A 86 -2.34 16.67 -9.97
CA GLY A 86 -1.47 16.76 -11.15
C GLY A 86 -0.25 15.83 -11.19
N PHE A 87 -0.19 14.80 -10.34
CA PHE A 87 0.82 13.73 -10.43
C PHE A 87 0.38 12.64 -11.39
N GLU A 88 1.33 11.97 -12.04
CA GLU A 88 1.02 10.76 -12.82
C GLU A 88 0.38 9.72 -11.89
N ILE A 89 -0.78 9.17 -12.28
CA ILE A 89 -1.67 8.44 -11.36
C ILE A 89 -1.02 7.23 -10.68
N THR A 90 -0.14 6.50 -11.37
CA THR A 90 0.53 5.31 -10.82
C THR A 90 1.54 5.71 -9.74
N MET A 91 2.40 6.70 -10.01
CA MET A 91 3.33 7.23 -9.02
C MET A 91 2.59 7.95 -7.88
N GLY A 92 1.57 8.74 -8.23
CA GLY A 92 0.74 9.47 -7.29
C GLY A 92 0.09 8.56 -6.26
N VAL A 93 -0.61 7.51 -6.69
CA VAL A 93 -1.30 6.58 -5.79
C VAL A 93 -0.34 5.61 -5.12
N ASN A 94 0.54 4.94 -5.88
CA ASN A 94 1.36 3.87 -5.33
C ASN A 94 2.44 4.39 -4.39
N HIS A 95 2.90 5.62 -4.57
CA HIS A 95 4.03 6.17 -3.83
C HIS A 95 3.73 7.51 -3.14
N PHE A 96 3.44 8.60 -3.87
CA PHE A 96 3.35 9.93 -3.25
C PHE A 96 2.22 10.05 -2.21
N GLY A 97 1.07 9.44 -2.48
CA GLY A 97 -0.04 9.41 -1.55
C GLY A 97 0.32 8.65 -0.26
N HIS A 98 0.96 7.49 -0.38
CA HIS A 98 1.45 6.74 0.77
C HIS A 98 2.56 7.46 1.52
N PHE A 99 3.46 8.14 0.81
CA PHE A 99 4.52 8.94 1.41
C PHE A 99 3.91 10.03 2.31
N LEU A 100 2.98 10.83 1.76
CA LEU A 100 2.29 11.86 2.55
C LEU A 100 1.52 11.26 3.74
N LEU A 101 0.78 10.17 3.52
CA LEU A 101 0.05 9.48 4.58
C LEU A 101 0.97 9.04 5.72
N THR A 102 2.11 8.45 5.37
CA THR A 102 3.11 7.97 6.34
C THR A 102 3.67 9.12 7.17
N GLU A 103 4.10 10.20 6.51
CA GLU A 103 4.63 11.39 7.20
C GLU A 103 3.59 12.02 8.14
N LEU A 104 2.32 12.10 7.73
CA LEU A 104 1.25 12.65 8.57
C LEU A 104 0.90 11.77 9.77
N LEU A 105 1.01 10.45 9.64
CA LEU A 105 0.72 9.49 10.73
C LEU A 105 1.95 9.16 11.59
N LEU A 106 3.14 9.60 11.19
CA LEU A 106 4.39 9.33 11.90
C LEU A 106 4.37 9.76 13.38
N PRO A 107 3.78 10.91 13.78
CA PRO A 107 3.68 11.27 15.19
C PRO A 107 2.85 10.27 16.01
N LEU A 108 1.81 9.67 15.42
CA LEU A 108 0.98 8.66 16.08
C LEU A 108 1.74 7.34 16.22
N LEU A 109 2.44 6.91 15.16
CA LEU A 109 3.32 5.73 15.18
C LEU A 109 4.42 5.83 16.24
N LYS A 110 5.01 7.03 16.43
CA LYS A 110 6.03 7.29 17.47
C LYS A 110 5.48 7.18 18.89
N ARG A 111 4.20 7.48 19.11
CA ARG A 111 3.56 7.29 20.43
C ARG A 111 3.25 5.83 20.72
N SER A 112 3.11 5.00 19.69
CA SER A 112 2.68 3.60 19.77
C SER A 112 3.84 2.61 19.67
N ILE A 113 5.04 3.00 20.13
CA ILE A 113 6.20 2.11 20.09
C ILE A 113 5.99 0.88 21.00
N PRO A 114 6.38 -0.33 20.55
CA PRO A 114 6.92 -0.65 19.23
C PRO A 114 5.83 -0.62 18.15
N SER A 115 6.10 0.07 17.04
CA SER A 115 5.19 0.16 15.89
C SER A 115 5.88 -0.20 14.58
N ARG A 116 5.09 -0.43 13.51
CA ARG A 116 5.59 -0.92 12.23
C ARG A 116 4.98 -0.19 11.04
N ILE A 117 5.82 0.07 10.04
CA ILE A 117 5.42 0.58 8.73
C ILE A 117 5.80 -0.48 7.70
N ILE A 118 4.79 -0.99 6.99
CA ILE A 118 4.94 -2.03 5.97
C ILE A 118 4.62 -1.40 4.61
N ILE A 119 5.62 -1.33 3.72
CA ILE A 119 5.50 -0.72 2.40
C ILE A 119 5.53 -1.79 1.32
N LEU A 120 4.45 -1.91 0.56
CA LEU A 120 4.36 -2.94 -0.48
C LEU A 120 5.05 -2.51 -1.78
N SER A 121 6.10 -3.27 -2.10
CA SER A 121 6.88 -3.19 -3.32
C SER A 121 6.54 -4.38 -4.25
N SER A 122 7.39 -4.63 -5.24
CA SER A 122 7.26 -5.73 -6.19
C SER A 122 8.63 -6.08 -6.75
N ILE A 123 8.88 -7.32 -7.20
CA ILE A 123 10.06 -7.66 -8.02
C ILE A 123 10.24 -6.72 -9.23
N ALA A 124 9.15 -6.10 -9.70
CA ALA A 124 9.16 -5.06 -10.73
C ALA A 124 10.09 -3.86 -10.41
N HIS A 125 10.39 -3.61 -9.13
CA HIS A 125 11.27 -2.52 -8.70
C HIS A 125 12.67 -2.59 -9.33
N TYR A 126 13.19 -3.80 -9.60
CA TYR A 126 14.50 -3.99 -10.27
C TYR A 126 14.55 -3.39 -11.69
N ARG A 127 13.39 -3.17 -12.31
CA ARG A 127 13.26 -2.57 -13.66
C ARG A 127 12.87 -1.08 -13.60
N GLY A 128 12.63 -0.54 -12.41
CA GLY A 128 12.22 0.85 -12.22
C GLY A 128 13.36 1.82 -12.50
N ARG A 129 13.02 3.07 -12.86
CA ARG A 129 13.98 4.17 -12.99
C ARG A 129 13.36 5.47 -12.48
N LEU A 130 13.99 6.08 -11.50
CA LEU A 130 13.65 7.43 -11.04
C LEU A 130 14.64 8.42 -11.64
N ILE A 131 14.15 9.30 -12.51
CA ILE A 131 14.98 10.25 -13.26
C ILE A 131 14.59 11.66 -12.85
N LYS A 132 15.58 12.43 -12.37
CA LYS A 132 15.39 13.84 -12.03
C LYS A 132 15.14 14.68 -13.31
N PRO A 133 14.41 15.80 -13.21
CA PRO A 133 13.84 16.36 -11.98
C PRO A 133 12.49 15.76 -11.57
N ASP A 134 11.79 15.10 -12.50
CA ASP A 134 10.36 14.81 -12.31
C ASP A 134 10.08 13.62 -11.39
N LEU A 135 10.98 12.64 -11.33
CA LEU A 135 10.83 11.39 -10.56
C LEU A 135 9.57 10.56 -10.89
N GLN A 136 8.80 10.95 -11.90
CA GLN A 136 7.63 10.25 -12.43
C GLN A 136 7.69 10.20 -13.96
N THR A 137 6.81 9.41 -14.60
CA THR A 137 6.76 9.35 -16.07
C THR A 137 6.00 10.54 -16.65
N GLN A 138 6.56 11.15 -17.69
CA GLN A 138 5.91 12.22 -18.45
C GLN A 138 4.91 11.67 -19.48
N PRO A 139 3.83 12.41 -19.83
CA PRO A 139 2.79 11.93 -20.74
C PRO A 139 3.33 11.35 -22.05
N LYS A 140 4.29 12.05 -22.69
CA LYS A 140 4.90 11.63 -23.98
C LYS A 140 5.78 10.38 -23.89
N LYS A 141 6.19 9.98 -22.69
CA LYS A 141 7.08 8.83 -22.42
C LYS A 141 6.39 7.79 -21.52
N TYR A 142 5.07 7.88 -21.42
CA TYR A 142 4.29 7.02 -20.57
C TYR A 142 4.34 5.58 -21.07
N GLY A 143 4.41 4.65 -20.11
CA GLY A 143 4.24 3.23 -20.37
C GLY A 143 3.84 2.56 -19.07
N GLU A 144 2.74 1.82 -19.10
CA GLU A 144 2.11 1.21 -17.92
C GLU A 144 3.11 0.43 -17.05
N VAL A 145 3.94 -0.43 -17.68
CA VAL A 145 4.96 -1.22 -17.00
C VAL A 145 6.04 -0.32 -16.42
N LYS A 146 6.46 0.70 -17.16
CA LYS A 146 7.52 1.61 -16.72
C LYS A 146 7.09 2.45 -15.52
N ALA A 147 5.87 2.99 -15.54
CA ALA A 147 5.30 3.75 -14.45
C ALA A 147 5.17 2.87 -13.19
N TYR A 148 4.60 1.67 -13.34
CA TYR A 148 4.47 0.73 -12.24
C TYR A 148 5.83 0.32 -11.64
N CYS A 149 6.78 -0.14 -12.47
CA CYS A 149 8.13 -0.51 -12.01
C CYS A 149 8.82 0.64 -11.26
N SER A 150 8.69 1.88 -11.77
CA SER A 150 9.29 3.06 -11.14
C SER A 150 8.61 3.39 -9.79
N SER A 151 7.28 3.24 -9.70
CA SER A 151 6.56 3.43 -8.43
C SER A 151 6.97 2.40 -7.37
N LYS A 152 7.20 1.14 -7.78
CA LYS A 152 7.67 0.09 -6.85
C LYS A 152 9.14 0.27 -6.46
N LEU A 153 9.98 0.82 -7.34
CA LEU A 153 11.32 1.28 -6.97
C LEU A 153 11.28 2.40 -5.93
N ALA A 154 10.41 3.40 -6.11
CA ALA A 154 10.24 4.48 -5.15
C ALA A 154 9.81 3.95 -3.77
N ASN A 155 8.90 2.97 -3.72
CA ASN A 155 8.51 2.31 -2.47
C ASN A 155 9.69 1.59 -1.78
N THR A 156 10.52 0.86 -2.51
CA THR A 156 11.70 0.20 -1.94
C THR A 156 12.70 1.24 -1.41
N MET A 157 13.01 2.27 -2.19
CA MET A 157 13.95 3.32 -1.79
C MET A 157 13.45 4.09 -0.55
N HIS A 158 12.15 4.39 -0.50
CA HIS A 158 11.54 5.03 0.66
C HIS A 158 11.58 4.16 1.90
N ALA A 159 11.34 2.85 1.78
CA ALA A 159 11.46 1.96 2.94
C ALA A 159 12.89 1.91 3.49
N VAL A 160 13.91 1.89 2.63
CA VAL A 160 15.32 1.92 3.03
C VAL A 160 15.65 3.23 3.76
N GLU A 161 15.37 4.37 3.12
CA GLU A 161 15.65 5.66 3.73
C GLU A 161 14.88 5.84 5.05
N LEU A 162 13.59 5.51 5.07
CA LEU A 162 12.76 5.76 6.24
C LEU A 162 13.20 4.86 7.41
N SER A 163 13.66 3.64 7.12
CA SER A 163 14.27 2.76 8.11
C SER A 163 15.53 3.38 8.71
N GLU A 164 16.41 3.95 7.88
CA GLU A 164 17.62 4.64 8.35
C GLU A 164 17.26 5.89 9.19
N ARG A 165 16.30 6.69 8.74
CA ARG A 165 15.83 7.89 9.45
C ARG A 165 15.21 7.56 10.82
N LEU A 166 14.63 6.36 10.96
CA LEU A 166 13.88 5.93 12.14
C LEU A 166 14.61 4.88 12.99
N SER A 167 15.90 4.61 12.74
CA SER A 167 16.68 3.53 13.37
C SER A 167 16.56 3.48 14.89
N ASP A 168 16.59 4.65 15.54
CA ASP A 168 16.57 4.78 17.01
C ASP A 168 15.19 5.12 17.58
N SER A 169 14.14 5.05 16.76
CA SER A 169 12.79 5.47 17.16
C SER A 169 11.92 4.36 17.74
N GLY A 170 12.35 3.10 17.69
CA GLY A 170 11.50 1.95 18.04
C GLY A 170 10.44 1.59 16.99
N ILE A 171 10.47 2.24 15.83
CA ILE A 171 9.60 1.95 14.67
C ILE A 171 10.35 1.02 13.71
N THR A 172 9.74 -0.12 13.38
CA THR A 172 10.28 -1.03 12.35
C THR A 172 9.69 -0.69 10.98
N VAL A 173 10.54 -0.35 10.01
CA VAL A 173 10.12 -0.12 8.63
C VAL A 173 10.57 -1.29 7.77
N VAL A 174 9.64 -1.88 7.01
CA VAL A 174 9.93 -3.01 6.11
C VAL A 174 9.32 -2.79 4.74
N SER A 175 9.99 -3.30 3.72
CA SER A 175 9.42 -3.44 2.38
C SER A 175 9.11 -4.90 2.08
N VAL A 176 7.95 -5.16 1.47
CA VAL A 176 7.51 -6.51 1.14
C VAL A 176 7.17 -6.59 -0.35
N HIS A 177 7.73 -7.60 -1.02
CA HIS A 177 7.20 -8.09 -2.30
C HIS A 177 6.33 -9.32 -2.02
N PRO A 178 5.01 -9.27 -2.30
CA PRO A 178 4.10 -10.36 -1.94
C PRO A 178 4.15 -11.58 -2.89
N GLY A 179 5.09 -11.63 -3.84
CA GLY A 179 5.10 -12.64 -4.91
C GLY A 179 4.06 -12.37 -6.00
N VAL A 180 3.74 -13.40 -6.79
CA VAL A 180 2.66 -13.35 -7.79
C VAL A 180 1.34 -13.67 -7.11
N VAL A 181 0.57 -12.64 -6.80
CA VAL A 181 -0.76 -12.78 -6.19
C VAL A 181 -1.81 -12.40 -7.23
N LYS A 182 -2.82 -13.26 -7.41
CA LYS A 182 -3.98 -12.93 -8.24
C LYS A 182 -4.73 -11.78 -7.56
N THR A 183 -4.56 -10.58 -8.10
CA THR A 183 -5.21 -9.37 -7.60
C THR A 183 -5.79 -8.59 -8.78
N GLU A 184 -6.72 -7.70 -8.50
CA GLU A 184 -7.30 -6.79 -9.48
C GLU A 184 -6.34 -5.64 -9.86
N ILE A 185 -5.07 -5.67 -9.42
CA ILE A 185 -4.09 -4.60 -9.67
C ILE A 185 -3.76 -4.43 -11.15
N LEU A 186 -3.91 -5.50 -11.95
CA LEU A 186 -3.63 -5.52 -13.39
C LEU A 186 -4.90 -5.44 -14.25
N ARG A 187 -6.07 -5.21 -13.66
CA ARG A 187 -7.36 -5.23 -14.40
C ARG A 187 -7.39 -4.25 -15.58
N ASP A 188 -6.62 -3.17 -15.48
CA ASP A 188 -6.58 -2.07 -16.45
C ASP A 188 -5.36 -2.14 -17.40
N VAL A 189 -4.56 -3.22 -17.30
CA VAL A 189 -3.26 -3.38 -17.96
C VAL A 189 -3.35 -4.38 -19.12
N LYS A 190 -2.77 -4.07 -20.28
CA LYS A 190 -2.86 -4.93 -21.47
C LYS A 190 -1.58 -5.73 -21.77
N SER A 191 -0.44 -5.38 -21.18
CA SER A 191 0.87 -5.91 -21.57
C SER A 191 1.74 -6.40 -20.41
N PHE A 192 1.16 -6.62 -19.22
CA PHE A 192 1.86 -7.31 -18.14
C PHE A 192 1.90 -8.83 -18.42
N ALA A 193 3.06 -9.33 -18.87
CA ALA A 193 3.33 -10.76 -18.77
C ALA A 193 3.58 -11.08 -17.28
N LEU A 194 2.61 -11.74 -16.64
CA LEU A 194 2.88 -12.44 -15.38
C LEU A 194 4.00 -13.45 -15.66
N VAL A 195 5.15 -13.27 -15.02
CA VAL A 195 6.18 -14.31 -15.01
C VAL A 195 5.57 -15.45 -14.20
N SER A 196 5.19 -16.54 -14.87
CA SER A 196 4.94 -17.81 -14.20
C SER A 196 6.25 -18.23 -13.55
N SER A 197 6.29 -18.28 -12.21
CA SER A 197 7.32 -19.03 -11.53
C SER A 197 7.12 -20.51 -11.87
N ASN A 198 7.93 -21.03 -12.77
CA ASN A 198 8.25 -22.45 -12.78
C ASN A 198 9.32 -22.61 -11.72
N ASP A 199 8.90 -22.93 -10.50
CA ASP A 199 9.69 -23.65 -9.48
C ASP A 199 8.70 -24.48 -8.65
#